data_AF-A0A939C2E9-F1
#
_entry.id   AF-A0A939C2E9-F1
#
_cell.length_a   1.000
_cell.length_b   1.000
_cell.length_c   1.000
_cell.angle_alpha   90.00
_cell.angle_beta   90.00
_cell.angle_gamma   90.00
#
_symmetry.space_group_name_H-M   'P 1'
#
loop_
_entity.id
_entity.type
_entity.pdbx_description
1 polymer ?
#
loop_
_entity_poly.entity_id
_entity_poly.type
_entity_poly.pdbx_seq_one_letter_code
_entity_poly.pdbx_strand_id
1 'polypeptide(L)'
;MAVHLQLHQPVPAPAAQLRVEWQGFRPGDTATAGWTGPDGEHRWEGGTGLRWLQRDTARSGEEWRINLDGVPGGVDRLRLSVQPAAPRVVGVAVSPLTGNPDDSVLHPGASVEPGCSTLVLELLRTATGWGILALAQPETPDAAHTAETDTVPDPAPASRADSPARTNPGPAADRRGQPRIDGEPVRSVPVPAHLQAAVDAARSSGAVRRRSSVAALVDLSASMRPALVDGRLAAALRAVQAVAGASSQSAVSTSFLPGGSTRELSLEADPGSALFDQLTAQGLVTGNRTHLIAECERRAGHGGLQIVLTDDPSLPAHLPASVVTVLVGAPVSAEQPSGPRTVTVTVTPVDVPLLARGLAECARTVD
;
A
#
# COMPACT_ATOMS: atom_id res chain seq x y z
N MET A 1 0.51 17.36 4.63
CA MET A 1 1.52 17.42 3.56
C MET A 1 0.82 16.94 2.29
N ALA A 2 0.75 17.72 1.23
CA ALA A 2 0.10 17.31 -0.03
C ALA A 2 1.05 16.40 -0.82
N VAL A 3 0.55 15.29 -1.37
CA VAL A 3 1.36 14.38 -2.20
C VAL A 3 1.06 14.70 -3.66
N HIS A 4 2.07 15.22 -4.37
CA HIS A 4 1.96 15.54 -5.78
C HIS A 4 2.18 14.27 -6.60
N LEU A 5 1.12 13.72 -7.20
CA LEU A 5 1.19 12.52 -8.02
C LEU A 5 1.05 12.90 -9.48
N GLN A 6 2.17 13.09 -10.14
CA GLN A 6 2.17 13.46 -11.55
C GLN A 6 2.03 12.22 -12.43
N LEU A 7 1.10 12.25 -13.39
CA LEU A 7 1.10 11.30 -14.50
C LEU A 7 2.43 11.44 -15.23
N HIS A 8 3.19 10.34 -15.32
CA HIS A 8 4.54 10.35 -15.90
C HIS A 8 4.55 10.65 -17.39
N GLN A 9 3.41 10.45 -18.07
CA GLN A 9 3.21 10.89 -19.44
C GLN A 9 1.92 11.71 -19.56
N PRO A 10 1.91 12.77 -20.38
CA PRO A 10 0.68 13.44 -20.76
C PRO A 10 -0.25 12.42 -21.43
N VAL A 11 -1.51 12.36 -20.99
CA VAL A 11 -2.52 11.45 -21.55
C VAL A 11 -2.61 11.68 -23.06
N PRO A 12 -2.35 10.67 -23.91
CA PRO A 12 -2.27 10.87 -25.35
C PRO A 12 -3.64 11.22 -25.95
N ALA A 13 -3.66 12.23 -26.82
CA ALA A 13 -4.84 12.56 -27.63
C ALA A 13 -5.09 11.48 -28.70
N PRO A 14 -6.35 11.22 -29.14
CA PRO A 14 -7.56 12.01 -28.88
C PRO A 14 -8.51 11.37 -27.85
N ALA A 15 -9.19 12.22 -27.08
CA ALA A 15 -10.05 11.93 -25.92
C ALA A 15 -9.28 11.49 -24.67
N ALA A 16 -8.67 12.46 -23.98
CA ALA A 16 -8.08 12.26 -22.66
C ALA A 16 -9.19 12.07 -21.61
N GLN A 17 -9.68 10.83 -21.50
CA GLN A 17 -10.67 10.47 -20.49
C GLN A 17 -9.97 9.85 -19.28
N LEU A 18 -10.32 10.32 -18.09
CA LEU A 18 -9.91 9.72 -16.83
C LEU A 18 -11.08 8.94 -16.25
N ARG A 19 -10.79 7.76 -15.73
CA ARG A 19 -11.65 7.04 -14.80
C ARG A 19 -11.13 7.28 -13.39
N VAL A 20 -12.02 7.74 -12.51
CA VAL A 20 -11.76 7.95 -11.09
C VAL A 20 -12.59 6.94 -10.32
N GLU A 21 -11.92 5.99 -9.67
CA GLU A 21 -12.55 4.99 -8.81
C GLU A 21 -12.36 5.40 -7.36
N TRP A 22 -13.44 5.63 -6.63
CA TRP A 22 -13.36 5.91 -5.21
C TRP A 22 -13.12 4.63 -4.41
N GLN A 23 -12.12 4.68 -3.53
CA GLN A 23 -11.75 3.58 -2.65
C GLN A 23 -12.25 3.86 -1.24
N GLY A 24 -12.99 2.91 -0.66
CA GLY A 24 -13.58 3.09 0.67
C GLY A 24 -14.85 3.95 0.69
N PHE A 25 -15.41 4.30 -0.47
CA PHE A 25 -16.74 4.90 -0.58
C PHE A 25 -17.84 3.87 -0.22
N ARG A 26 -18.87 4.30 0.48
CA ARG A 26 -19.94 3.49 1.06
C ARG A 26 -21.31 4.16 0.82
N PRO A 27 -22.40 3.37 0.85
CA PRO A 27 -23.75 3.95 0.86
C PRO A 27 -23.92 4.96 2.01
N GLY A 28 -24.44 6.14 1.68
CA GLY A 28 -24.63 7.26 2.61
C GLY A 28 -23.54 8.33 2.55
N ASP A 29 -22.41 8.07 1.90
CA ASP A 29 -21.42 9.11 1.63
C ASP A 29 -21.87 10.05 0.51
N THR A 30 -21.34 11.27 0.53
CA THR A 30 -21.53 12.25 -0.55
C THR A 30 -20.19 12.56 -1.19
N ALA A 31 -20.06 12.33 -2.50
CA ALA A 31 -18.90 12.77 -3.29
C ALA A 31 -19.32 13.96 -4.17
N THR A 32 -18.47 14.99 -4.23
CA THR A 32 -18.76 16.22 -4.96
C THR A 32 -17.57 16.68 -5.80
N ALA A 33 -17.82 17.17 -7.01
CA ALA A 33 -16.85 17.94 -7.77
C ALA A 33 -17.09 19.43 -7.56
N GLY A 34 -16.01 20.18 -7.32
CA GLY A 34 -16.00 21.64 -7.29
C GLY A 34 -15.07 22.21 -8.35
N TRP A 35 -15.44 23.31 -9.00
CA TRP A 35 -14.53 24.04 -9.89
C TRP A 35 -14.92 25.52 -9.95
N THR A 36 -13.95 26.36 -10.29
CA THR A 36 -14.19 27.78 -10.61
C THR A 36 -14.21 27.93 -12.12
N GLY A 37 -15.28 28.53 -12.64
CA GLY A 37 -15.42 28.91 -14.04
C GLY A 37 -15.60 30.42 -14.20
N PRO A 38 -15.82 30.90 -15.44
CA PRO A 38 -16.08 32.31 -15.73
C PRO A 38 -17.29 32.87 -14.98
N ASP A 39 -18.28 32.02 -14.72
CA ASP A 39 -19.55 32.38 -14.08
C ASP A 39 -19.51 32.24 -12.55
N GLY A 40 -18.34 31.92 -11.98
CA GLY A 40 -18.12 31.77 -10.54
C GLY A 40 -17.82 30.33 -10.12
N GLU A 41 -18.11 30.03 -8.86
CA GLU A 41 -17.88 28.71 -8.28
C GLU A 41 -19.05 27.76 -8.60
N HIS A 42 -18.70 26.53 -8.94
CA HIS A 42 -19.66 25.50 -9.29
C HIS A 42 -19.40 24.24 -8.45
N ARG A 43 -20.49 23.59 -8.05
CA ARG A 43 -20.47 22.31 -7.33
C ARG A 43 -21.40 21.33 -8.03
N TRP A 44 -20.95 20.09 -8.16
CA TRP A 44 -21.71 18.99 -8.74
C TRP A 44 -21.67 17.76 -7.85
N GLU A 45 -22.85 17.27 -7.47
CA GLU A 45 -23.03 16.18 -6.50
C GLU A 45 -23.38 14.85 -7.19
N GLY A 46 -23.07 14.73 -8.48
CA GLY A 46 -23.36 13.51 -9.24
C GLY A 46 -24.80 13.38 -9.72
N GLY A 47 -25.51 14.50 -9.92
CA GLY A 47 -26.86 14.54 -10.51
C GLY A 47 -26.83 14.27 -12.02
N THR A 48 -27.51 15.11 -12.80
CA THR A 48 -27.47 15.00 -14.28
C THR A 48 -26.02 15.07 -14.76
N GLY A 49 -25.60 14.06 -15.54
CA GLY A 49 -24.24 14.00 -16.08
C GLY A 49 -23.91 15.24 -16.89
N LEU A 50 -22.75 15.82 -16.65
CA LEU A 50 -22.20 16.88 -17.48
C LEU A 50 -21.53 16.25 -18.70
N ARG A 51 -21.43 17.01 -19.80
CA ARG A 51 -20.76 16.54 -21.02
C ARG A 51 -19.34 16.02 -20.76
N TRP A 52 -18.66 16.58 -19.78
CA TRP A 52 -17.26 16.29 -19.46
C TRP A 52 -17.05 15.62 -18.10
N LEU A 53 -18.12 15.45 -17.31
CA LEU A 53 -18.06 14.85 -15.97
C LEU A 53 -19.30 13.98 -15.75
N GLN A 54 -19.08 12.69 -15.56
CA GLN A 54 -20.13 11.69 -15.45
C GLN A 54 -19.90 10.82 -14.22
N ARG A 55 -21.00 10.42 -13.57
CA ARG A 55 -21.01 9.48 -12.43
C ARG A 55 -21.63 8.18 -12.94
N ASP A 56 -20.90 7.08 -12.81
CA ASP A 56 -21.39 5.74 -13.12
C ASP A 56 -21.93 5.12 -11.83
N THR A 57 -23.26 4.99 -11.76
CA THR A 57 -23.98 4.45 -10.60
C THR A 57 -24.29 2.96 -10.74
N ALA A 58 -23.90 2.32 -11.84
CA ALA A 58 -24.27 0.92 -12.13
C ALA A 58 -23.41 -0.11 -11.37
N ARG A 59 -22.32 0.30 -10.72
CA ARG A 59 -21.37 -0.59 -10.05
C ARG A 59 -21.42 -0.47 -8.53
N SER A 60 -21.01 -1.55 -7.86
CA SER A 60 -20.72 -1.56 -6.43
C SER A 60 -19.48 -0.71 -6.17
N GLY A 61 -19.68 0.59 -5.94
CA GLY A 61 -18.62 1.57 -5.78
C GLY A 61 -18.96 2.85 -6.52
N GLU A 62 -18.27 3.93 -6.15
CA GLU A 62 -18.45 5.22 -6.80
C GLU A 62 -17.37 5.36 -7.89
N GLU A 63 -17.78 5.35 -9.17
CA GLU A 63 -16.89 5.52 -10.34
C GLU A 63 -17.29 6.77 -11.11
N TRP A 64 -16.31 7.64 -11.39
CA TRP A 64 -16.52 8.86 -12.15
C TRP A 64 -15.70 8.83 -13.44
N ARG A 65 -16.22 9.46 -14.49
CA ARG A 65 -15.52 9.65 -15.76
C ARG A 65 -15.37 11.13 -16.05
N ILE A 66 -14.14 11.54 -16.35
CA ILE A 66 -13.79 12.93 -16.62
C ILE A 66 -13.21 12.99 -18.02
N ASN A 67 -13.88 13.68 -18.94
CA ASN A 67 -13.37 13.95 -20.28
C ASN A 67 -12.66 15.31 -20.28
N LEU A 68 -11.33 15.27 -20.22
CA LEU A 68 -10.50 16.47 -20.06
C LEU A 68 -10.61 17.43 -21.25
N ASP A 69 -10.83 16.91 -22.46
CA ASP A 69 -11.03 17.71 -23.68
C ASP A 69 -12.38 18.45 -23.67
N GLY A 70 -13.34 17.92 -22.91
CA GLY A 70 -14.66 18.54 -22.74
C GLY A 70 -14.71 19.59 -21.65
N VAL A 71 -13.65 19.76 -20.85
CA VAL A 71 -13.61 20.71 -19.74
C VAL A 71 -13.64 22.14 -20.29
N PRO A 72 -14.58 23.01 -19.85
CA PRO A 72 -14.68 24.38 -20.35
C PRO A 72 -13.36 25.15 -20.22
N GLY A 73 -13.08 26.02 -21.19
CA GLY A 73 -11.79 26.73 -21.29
C GLY A 73 -11.45 27.66 -20.13
N GLY A 74 -12.44 28.06 -19.32
CA GLY A 74 -12.23 28.85 -18.10
C GLY A 74 -12.11 28.03 -16.82
N VAL A 75 -12.09 26.70 -16.92
CA VAL A 75 -11.89 25.80 -15.79
C VAL A 75 -10.45 25.30 -15.79
N ASP A 76 -9.68 25.88 -14.87
CA ASP A 76 -8.25 25.56 -14.67
C ASP A 76 -8.02 24.61 -13.49
N ARG A 77 -9.06 24.36 -12.69
CA ARG A 77 -8.99 23.56 -11.47
C ARG A 77 -10.30 22.79 -11.26
N LEU A 78 -10.19 21.49 -11.05
CA LEU A 78 -11.27 20.61 -10.63
C LEU A 78 -10.90 19.95 -9.30
N ARG A 79 -11.79 20.02 -8.32
CA ARG A 79 -11.63 19.43 -6.99
C ARG A 79 -12.64 18.33 -6.80
N LEU A 80 -12.23 17.24 -6.17
CA LEU A 80 -13.09 16.12 -5.81
C LEU A 80 -13.00 15.89 -4.32
N SER A 81 -14.15 15.94 -3.68
CA SER A 81 -14.27 15.93 -2.24
C SER A 81 -15.28 14.89 -1.80
N VAL A 82 -15.11 14.37 -0.59
CA VAL A 82 -16.00 13.40 0.02
C VAL A 82 -16.40 13.83 1.41
N GLN A 83 -17.68 13.66 1.72
CA GLN A 83 -18.23 13.78 3.06
C GLN A 83 -18.70 12.40 3.50
N PRO A 84 -18.00 11.74 4.44
CA PRO A 84 -18.32 10.38 4.83
C PRO A 84 -19.50 10.32 5.82
N ALA A 85 -20.24 9.21 5.82
CA ALA A 85 -21.24 8.92 6.84
C ALA A 85 -20.66 8.35 8.15
N ALA A 86 -19.42 7.83 8.11
CA ALA A 86 -18.74 7.19 9.23
C ALA A 86 -17.21 7.31 9.08
N PRO A 87 -16.44 7.37 10.18
CA PRO A 87 -14.99 7.56 10.14
C PRO A 87 -14.29 6.37 9.51
N ARG A 88 -13.34 6.64 8.60
CA ARG A 88 -12.53 5.63 7.89
C ARG A 88 -11.46 6.29 7.01
N VAL A 89 -10.73 5.47 6.25
CA VAL A 89 -9.84 5.94 5.17
C VAL A 89 -10.58 5.88 3.83
N VAL A 90 -10.52 6.96 3.06
CA VAL A 90 -11.03 7.05 1.68
C VAL A 90 -9.91 7.49 0.75
N GLY A 91 -9.88 6.96 -0.47
CA GLY A 91 -8.95 7.39 -1.51
C GLY A 91 -9.61 7.41 -2.88
N VAL A 92 -8.84 7.75 -3.89
CA VAL A 92 -9.22 7.63 -5.30
C VAL A 92 -8.10 6.96 -6.10
N ALA A 93 -8.48 6.11 -7.05
CA ALA A 93 -7.59 5.68 -8.11
C ALA A 93 -7.97 6.42 -9.38
N VAL A 94 -7.00 7.08 -10.02
CA VAL A 94 -7.19 7.78 -11.28
C VAL A 94 -6.44 7.04 -12.35
N SER A 95 -7.16 6.45 -13.29
CA SER A 95 -6.59 5.72 -14.41
C SER A 95 -6.98 6.39 -15.73
N PRO A 96 -6.06 6.55 -16.68
CA PRO A 96 -6.45 6.93 -18.03
C PRO A 96 -7.35 5.84 -18.64
N LEU A 97 -8.47 6.22 -19.25
CA LEU A 97 -9.31 5.31 -20.03
C LEU A 97 -8.72 5.03 -21.42
N THR A 98 -7.86 5.94 -21.90
CA THR A 98 -7.12 5.86 -23.15
C THR A 98 -5.65 6.14 -22.86
N GLY A 99 -4.74 5.28 -23.33
CA GLY A 99 -3.30 5.40 -23.07
C GLY A 99 -2.73 4.21 -22.30
N ASN A 100 -1.59 4.43 -21.63
CA ASN A 100 -0.92 3.39 -20.85
C ASN A 100 -1.61 3.23 -19.48
N PRO A 101 -2.15 2.04 -19.13
CA PRO A 101 -2.74 1.81 -17.81
C PRO A 101 -1.74 1.99 -16.65
N ASP A 102 -0.44 1.85 -16.91
CA ASP A 102 0.62 2.04 -15.90
C ASP A 102 0.76 3.50 -15.45
N ASP A 103 0.18 4.45 -16.19
CA ASP A 103 0.10 5.85 -15.76
C ASP A 103 -0.97 6.06 -14.68
N SER A 104 -1.61 5.01 -14.17
CA SER A 104 -2.60 5.15 -13.10
C SER A 104 -1.98 5.72 -11.82
N VAL A 105 -2.67 6.69 -11.23
CA VAL A 105 -2.29 7.36 -9.99
C VAL A 105 -3.18 6.87 -8.86
N LEU A 106 -2.59 6.55 -7.71
CA LEU A 106 -3.33 6.16 -6.52
C LEU A 106 -3.18 7.17 -5.39
N HIS A 107 -4.31 7.65 -4.88
CA HIS A 107 -4.36 8.38 -3.62
C HIS A 107 -3.85 7.50 -2.46
N PRO A 108 -2.95 7.98 -1.58
CA PRO A 108 -2.44 7.20 -0.44
C PRO A 108 -3.49 6.88 0.64
N GLY A 109 -4.73 7.33 0.45
CA GLY A 109 -5.78 7.34 1.45
C GLY A 109 -5.77 8.63 2.27
N ALA A 110 -6.96 9.10 2.64
CA ALA A 110 -7.20 10.20 3.55
C ALA A 110 -8.09 9.68 4.67
N SER A 111 -7.69 9.88 5.92
CA SER A 111 -8.59 9.69 7.06
C SER A 111 -9.68 10.76 6.99
N VAL A 112 -10.92 10.31 6.96
CA VAL A 112 -12.09 11.18 6.85
C VAL A 112 -13.00 10.98 8.05
N GLU A 113 -13.58 12.07 8.54
CA GLU A 113 -14.47 12.11 9.70
C GLU A 113 -15.89 12.48 9.27
N PRO A 114 -16.93 11.92 9.91
CA PRO A 114 -18.31 12.22 9.57
C PRO A 114 -18.63 13.71 9.76
N GLY A 115 -19.39 14.28 8.83
CA GLY A 115 -19.77 15.70 8.87
C GLY A 115 -18.72 16.66 8.30
N CYS A 116 -17.51 16.19 7.97
CA CYS A 116 -16.47 17.01 7.35
C CYS A 116 -16.33 16.67 5.87
N SER A 117 -16.32 17.68 5.00
CA SER A 117 -15.92 17.49 3.60
C SER A 117 -14.39 17.43 3.54
N THR A 118 -13.85 16.42 2.85
CA THR A 118 -12.41 16.23 2.67
C THR A 118 -12.10 16.24 1.18
N LEU A 119 -11.24 17.16 0.75
CA LEU A 119 -10.67 17.23 -0.59
C LEU A 119 -9.67 16.08 -0.76
N VAL A 120 -9.95 15.18 -1.70
CA VAL A 120 -9.13 13.98 -1.98
C VAL A 120 -8.36 14.05 -3.30
N LEU A 121 -8.86 14.80 -4.28
CA LEU A 121 -8.20 14.96 -5.57
C LEU A 121 -8.36 16.38 -6.08
N GLU A 122 -7.28 16.92 -6.64
CA GLU A 122 -7.33 18.15 -7.42
C GLU A 122 -6.68 17.91 -8.79
N LEU A 123 -7.41 18.24 -9.87
CA LEU A 123 -6.87 18.31 -11.22
C LEU A 123 -6.56 19.78 -11.53
N LEU A 124 -5.35 20.05 -12.00
CA LEU A 124 -4.90 21.40 -12.36
C LEU A 124 -4.55 21.45 -13.83
N ARG A 125 -5.16 22.37 -14.57
CA ARG A 125 -4.78 22.65 -15.95
C ARG A 125 -3.40 23.31 -15.96
N THR A 126 -2.51 22.82 -16.81
CA THR A 126 -1.17 23.35 -17.04
C THR A 126 -0.99 23.70 -18.51
N ALA A 127 0.13 24.33 -18.86
CA ALA A 127 0.44 24.65 -20.26
C ALA A 127 0.54 23.40 -21.16
N THR A 128 0.81 22.23 -20.58
CA THR A 128 1.06 20.97 -21.31
C THR A 128 -0.04 19.92 -21.11
N GLY A 129 -1.09 20.21 -20.32
CA GLY A 129 -2.17 19.26 -20.07
C GLY A 129 -2.81 19.45 -18.70
N TRP A 130 -3.05 18.33 -18.01
CA TRP A 130 -3.62 18.32 -16.66
C TRP A 130 -2.67 17.61 -15.69
N GLY A 131 -2.38 18.26 -14.56
CA GLY A 131 -1.72 17.68 -13.40
C GLY A 131 -2.74 17.09 -12.43
N ILE A 132 -2.35 16.06 -11.68
CA ILE A 132 -3.18 15.39 -10.68
C ILE A 132 -2.52 15.55 -9.32
N LEU A 133 -3.29 15.95 -8.31
CA LEU A 133 -2.83 16.10 -6.94
C LEU A 133 -3.67 15.22 -6.02
N ALA A 134 -3.00 14.36 -5.25
CA ALA A 134 -3.62 13.61 -4.17
C ALA A 134 -3.57 14.42 -2.87
N LEU A 135 -4.72 14.68 -2.29
CA LEU A 135 -4.87 15.58 -1.14
C LEU A 135 -5.59 14.88 0.00
N ALA A 136 -5.24 15.24 1.24
CA ALA A 136 -5.97 14.78 2.42
C ALA A 136 -6.24 16.02 3.28
N GLN A 137 -7.05 16.93 2.73
CA GLN A 137 -7.29 18.24 3.33
C GLN A 137 -8.78 18.39 3.64
N PRO A 138 -9.15 18.77 4.87
CA PRO A 138 -10.52 19.21 5.10
C PRO A 138 -10.80 20.41 4.18
N GLU A 139 -11.93 20.38 3.48
CA GLU A 139 -12.38 21.58 2.79
C GLU A 139 -12.73 22.59 3.87
N THR A 140 -11.94 23.66 3.96
CA THR A 140 -12.42 24.87 4.61
C THR A 140 -13.68 25.30 3.87
N PRO A 141 -14.86 25.33 4.52
CA PRO A 141 -16.04 25.89 3.89
C PRO A 141 -15.69 27.31 3.46
N ASP A 142 -15.70 27.56 2.15
CA ASP A 142 -15.37 28.87 1.64
C ASP A 142 -16.36 29.86 2.26
N ALA A 143 -15.84 30.93 2.86
CA ALA A 143 -16.57 31.82 3.76
C ALA A 143 -17.72 32.61 3.08
N ALA A 144 -18.09 32.25 1.84
CA ALA A 144 -19.08 32.92 1.02
C ALA A 144 -20.53 32.43 1.22
N HIS A 145 -20.79 31.39 2.04
CA HIS A 145 -22.14 30.82 2.19
C HIS A 145 -22.72 30.70 3.61
N THR A 146 -22.16 31.39 4.59
CA THR A 146 -22.85 31.62 5.86
C THR A 146 -23.45 33.01 5.91
N ALA A 147 -24.74 33.10 5.55
CA ALA A 147 -25.60 34.17 6.02
C ALA A 147 -25.58 34.17 7.56
N GLU A 148 -25.50 35.37 8.10
CA GLU A 148 -25.35 35.75 9.51
C GLU A 148 -26.20 34.92 10.48
N THR A 149 -25.57 34.41 11.52
CA THR A 149 -26.14 34.56 12.86
C THR A 149 -25.04 34.98 13.80
N ASP A 150 -25.13 36.26 14.15
CA ASP A 150 -24.25 37.05 14.97
C ASP A 150 -24.15 36.47 16.39
N THR A 151 -22.94 36.21 16.87
CA THR A 151 -22.69 36.12 18.32
C THR A 151 -21.25 36.56 18.63
N VAL A 152 -21.17 37.66 19.36
CA VAL A 152 -19.97 38.40 19.80
C VAL A 152 -19.13 37.60 20.80
N PRO A 153 -17.78 37.75 20.81
CA PRO A 153 -16.86 37.03 21.69
C PRO A 153 -16.44 37.84 22.94
N ASP A 154 -15.95 37.14 23.97
CA ASP A 154 -15.21 37.71 25.11
C ASP A 154 -14.13 36.70 25.59
N PRO A 155 -13.02 37.09 26.28
CA PRO A 155 -11.69 36.64 25.93
C PRO A 155 -11.04 35.75 27.02
N ALA A 156 -9.87 35.24 26.65
CA ALA A 156 -8.97 34.39 27.44
C ALA A 156 -8.57 34.95 28.83
N PRO A 157 -7.95 34.10 29.67
CA PRO A 157 -6.53 34.36 29.87
C PRO A 157 -5.62 33.12 29.89
N ALA A 158 -4.33 33.45 29.78
CA ALA A 158 -3.16 32.61 29.58
C ALA A 158 -2.82 31.66 30.74
N SER A 159 -2.01 30.63 30.42
CA SER A 159 -1.01 30.13 31.37
C SER A 159 0.24 29.61 30.66
N ARG A 160 1.33 29.65 31.41
CA ARG A 160 2.74 29.80 31.05
C ARG A 160 3.52 28.60 31.64
N ALA A 161 4.67 28.28 31.03
CA ALA A 161 5.81 27.54 31.62
C ALA A 161 5.58 26.01 31.81
N ASP A 162 6.53 25.07 31.69
CA ASP A 162 8.00 25.09 31.81
C ASP A 162 8.63 23.92 31.01
N SER A 163 9.84 24.12 30.50
CA SER A 163 10.81 23.05 30.20
C SER A 163 11.71 22.81 31.40
N PRO A 164 12.21 21.58 31.61
CA PRO A 164 13.64 21.48 31.84
C PRO A 164 14.33 20.32 31.10
N ALA A 165 15.65 20.43 31.09
CA ALA A 165 16.60 19.77 30.23
C ALA A 165 17.29 18.55 30.85
N ARG A 166 17.95 17.78 29.98
CA ARG A 166 19.22 17.03 30.14
C ARG A 166 19.29 15.88 31.16
N THR A 167 19.74 14.71 30.68
CA THR A 167 20.97 14.05 31.18
C THR A 167 21.62 13.15 30.11
N ASN A 168 22.93 13.01 30.27
CA ASN A 168 24.00 12.60 29.34
C ASN A 168 24.10 11.10 28.96
N PRO A 169 24.92 10.79 27.92
CA PRO A 169 25.28 9.43 27.52
C PRO A 169 26.44 8.85 28.36
N GLY A 170 26.41 7.54 28.62
CA GLY A 170 27.49 6.78 29.25
C GLY A 170 28.05 5.70 28.30
N PRO A 171 29.36 5.40 28.37
CA PRO A 171 30.11 4.78 27.27
C PRO A 171 30.22 3.24 27.33
N ALA A 172 30.78 2.72 26.24
CA ALA A 172 31.11 1.35 25.91
C ALA A 172 31.76 0.52 27.04
N ALA A 173 31.28 -0.72 27.18
CA ALA A 173 31.96 -1.78 27.90
C ALA A 173 32.23 -2.96 26.97
N ASP A 174 33.51 -3.27 26.89
CA ASP A 174 34.20 -4.41 26.32
C ASP A 174 33.54 -5.76 26.67
N ARG A 175 33.31 -6.61 25.66
CA ARG A 175 32.94 -8.03 25.83
C ARG A 175 33.72 -8.90 24.85
N ARG A 176 35.02 -9.03 25.10
CA ARG A 176 35.78 -10.22 24.68
C ARG A 176 35.67 -11.29 25.76
N GLY A 177 35.17 -12.45 25.38
CA GLY A 177 35.18 -13.66 26.20
C GLY A 177 33.79 -14.26 26.39
N GLN A 178 33.34 -15.09 25.44
CA GLN A 178 32.29 -16.06 25.72
C GLN A 178 32.92 -17.46 25.82
N PRO A 179 32.81 -18.13 26.98
CA PRO A 179 33.03 -19.56 27.08
C PRO A 179 31.92 -20.30 26.32
N ARG A 180 32.26 -21.44 25.71
CA ARG A 180 31.29 -22.39 25.16
C ARG A 180 30.29 -22.76 26.27
N ILE A 181 29.03 -22.34 26.10
CA ILE A 181 27.92 -22.70 27.00
C ILE A 181 27.39 -24.05 26.54
N ASP A 182 27.45 -25.01 27.46
CA ASP A 182 26.73 -26.26 27.42
C ASP A 182 25.21 -26.00 27.35
N GLY A 183 24.61 -26.43 26.24
CA GLY A 183 23.21 -26.89 26.14
C GLY A 183 22.12 -26.17 26.92
N GLU A 184 21.99 -24.83 26.84
CA GLU A 184 20.75 -24.19 27.28
C GLU A 184 19.56 -24.81 26.51
N PRO A 185 18.49 -25.23 27.21
CA PRO A 185 17.30 -25.77 26.56
C PRO A 185 16.79 -24.73 25.57
N VAL A 186 16.69 -25.13 24.30
CA VAL A 186 16.23 -24.27 23.21
C VAL A 186 14.85 -23.75 23.59
N ARG A 187 14.76 -22.47 23.98
CA ARG A 187 13.48 -21.81 24.26
C ARG A 187 12.61 -21.94 23.02
N SER A 188 11.57 -22.74 23.13
CA SER A 188 10.57 -22.89 22.08
C SER A 188 9.86 -21.54 21.92
N VAL A 189 9.93 -20.95 20.72
CA VAL A 189 9.12 -19.77 20.39
C VAL A 189 7.66 -20.20 20.37
N PRO A 190 6.76 -19.52 21.10
CA PRO A 190 5.34 -19.81 21.07
C PRO A 190 4.80 -19.54 19.66
N VAL A 191 4.08 -20.51 19.10
CA VAL A 191 3.44 -20.40 17.78
C VAL A 191 1.96 -20.07 18.01
N PRO A 192 1.44 -18.99 17.42
CA PRO A 192 0.03 -18.64 17.51
C PRO A 192 -0.85 -19.74 16.90
N ALA A 193 -2.01 -20.00 17.50
CA ALA A 193 -2.92 -21.07 17.06
C ALA A 193 -3.30 -20.95 15.57
N HIS A 194 -3.46 -19.72 15.07
CA HIS A 194 -3.83 -19.45 13.67
C HIS A 194 -2.71 -19.77 12.65
N LEU A 195 -1.45 -19.90 13.09
CA LEU A 195 -0.32 -20.29 12.25
C LEU A 195 0.05 -21.78 12.41
N GLN A 196 -0.47 -22.46 13.42
CA GLN A 196 0.00 -23.79 13.82
C GLN A 196 -0.02 -24.80 12.65
N ALA A 197 -1.14 -24.89 11.93
CA ALA A 197 -1.26 -25.79 10.78
C ALA A 197 -0.23 -25.49 9.67
N ALA A 198 0.05 -24.22 9.39
CA ALA A 198 1.01 -23.82 8.37
C ALA A 198 2.46 -24.03 8.83
N VAL A 199 2.75 -23.79 10.11
CA VAL A 199 4.05 -24.10 10.71
C VAL A 199 4.33 -25.60 10.67
N ASP A 200 3.34 -26.43 11.00
CA ASP A 200 3.49 -27.88 10.93
C ASP A 200 3.67 -28.37 9.49
N ALA A 201 2.94 -27.79 8.52
CA ALA A 201 3.14 -28.06 7.11
C ALA A 201 4.58 -27.70 6.65
N ALA A 202 5.07 -26.52 7.02
CA ALA A 202 6.44 -26.10 6.71
C ALA A 202 7.48 -27.00 7.40
N ARG A 203 7.29 -27.40 8.66
CA ARG A 203 8.18 -28.33 9.38
C ARG A 203 8.18 -29.73 8.74
N SER A 204 7.02 -30.22 8.34
CA SER A 204 6.85 -31.56 7.75
C SER A 204 7.60 -31.71 6.42
N SER A 205 7.85 -30.61 5.71
CA SER A 205 8.71 -30.61 4.52
C SER A 205 10.14 -31.09 4.84
N GLY A 206 10.61 -30.91 6.08
CA GLY A 206 11.98 -31.18 6.51
C GLY A 206 13.01 -30.23 5.90
N ALA A 207 12.58 -29.13 5.29
CA ALA A 207 13.46 -28.19 4.58
C ALA A 207 13.84 -26.96 5.41
N VAL A 208 13.05 -26.63 6.43
CA VAL A 208 13.29 -25.45 7.27
C VAL A 208 14.36 -25.75 8.33
N ARG A 209 15.51 -25.10 8.18
CA ARG A 209 16.59 -25.17 9.19
C ARG A 209 16.20 -24.41 10.45
N ARG A 210 16.43 -25.02 11.61
CA ARG A 210 16.25 -24.35 12.90
C ARG A 210 17.19 -23.16 13.01
N ARG A 211 16.68 -22.03 13.51
CA ARG A 211 17.40 -20.77 13.75
C ARG A 211 17.88 -20.03 12.51
N SER A 212 17.48 -20.42 11.30
CA SER A 212 17.67 -19.58 10.12
C SER A 212 16.83 -18.32 10.24
N SER A 213 17.44 -17.15 10.01
CA SER A 213 16.70 -15.90 9.85
C SER A 213 15.80 -16.00 8.61
N VAL A 214 14.63 -15.38 8.67
CA VAL A 214 13.68 -15.29 7.55
C VAL A 214 13.41 -13.82 7.29
N ALA A 215 13.65 -13.39 6.06
CA ALA A 215 13.37 -12.04 5.61
C ALA A 215 12.41 -12.06 4.42
N ALA A 216 11.48 -11.10 4.41
CA ALA A 216 10.52 -10.88 3.33
C ALA A 216 10.79 -9.54 2.67
N LEU A 217 10.84 -9.51 1.34
CA LEU A 217 10.78 -8.28 0.56
C LEU A 217 9.42 -8.27 -0.14
N VAL A 218 8.65 -7.23 0.12
CA VAL A 218 7.28 -7.09 -0.37
C VAL A 218 7.26 -5.98 -1.40
N ASP A 219 6.98 -6.35 -2.64
CA ASP A 219 6.67 -5.39 -3.68
C ASP A 219 5.29 -4.78 -3.41
N LEU A 220 5.25 -3.46 -3.18
CA LEU A 220 4.02 -2.67 -3.08
C LEU A 220 3.88 -1.75 -4.30
N SER A 221 4.35 -2.20 -5.45
CA SER A 221 4.09 -1.57 -6.73
C SER A 221 2.59 -1.47 -7.02
N ALA A 222 2.19 -0.49 -7.83
CA ALA A 222 0.80 -0.31 -8.24
C ALA A 222 0.18 -1.57 -8.90
N SER A 223 0.99 -2.38 -9.60
CA SER A 223 0.55 -3.62 -10.25
C SER A 223 0.11 -4.68 -9.23
N MET A 224 0.64 -4.65 -8.01
CA MET A 224 0.25 -5.54 -6.90
C MET A 224 -1.16 -5.27 -6.33
N ARG A 225 -1.86 -4.23 -6.80
CA ARG A 225 -3.21 -3.86 -6.32
C ARG A 225 -4.21 -5.02 -6.30
N PRO A 226 -4.35 -5.86 -7.35
CA PRO A 226 -5.30 -6.98 -7.31
C PRO A 226 -4.94 -7.99 -6.22
N ALA A 227 -3.65 -8.29 -6.05
CA ALA A 227 -3.18 -9.20 -5.00
C ALA A 227 -3.41 -8.67 -3.58
N LEU A 228 -3.34 -7.34 -3.41
CA LEU A 228 -3.65 -6.65 -2.16
C LEU A 228 -5.14 -6.69 -1.84
N VAL A 229 -5.99 -6.28 -2.79
CA VAL A 229 -7.45 -6.19 -2.60
C VAL A 229 -8.06 -7.57 -2.32
N ASP A 230 -7.60 -8.60 -3.04
CA ASP A 230 -8.13 -9.95 -2.89
C ASP A 230 -7.51 -10.70 -1.69
N GLY A 231 -6.65 -10.05 -0.90
CA GLY A 231 -6.01 -10.62 0.29
C GLY A 231 -4.92 -11.67 0.02
N ARG A 232 -4.55 -11.91 -1.24
CA ARG A 232 -3.49 -12.88 -1.62
C ARG A 232 -2.14 -12.49 -1.05
N LEU A 233 -1.78 -11.21 -1.09
CA LEU A 233 -0.51 -10.75 -0.55
C LEU A 233 -0.42 -10.94 0.97
N ALA A 234 -1.51 -10.67 1.69
CA ALA A 234 -1.59 -10.90 3.13
C ALA A 234 -1.47 -12.40 3.47
N ALA A 235 -2.13 -13.27 2.71
CA ALA A 235 -2.02 -14.72 2.89
C ALA A 235 -0.61 -15.25 2.58
N ALA A 236 0.05 -14.70 1.56
CA ALA A 236 1.43 -15.06 1.24
C ALA A 236 2.40 -14.61 2.34
N LEU A 237 2.26 -13.40 2.89
CA LEU A 237 3.02 -12.98 4.06
C LEU A 237 2.75 -13.84 5.29
N ARG A 238 1.52 -14.30 5.49
CA ARG A 238 1.17 -15.24 6.56
C ARG A 238 1.87 -16.59 6.40
N ALA A 239 2.00 -17.08 5.17
CA ALA A 239 2.80 -18.27 4.88
C ALA A 239 4.29 -18.03 5.20
N VAL A 240 4.83 -16.84 4.93
CA VAL A 240 6.20 -16.47 5.33
C VAL A 240 6.37 -16.44 6.86
N GLN A 241 5.41 -15.88 7.61
CA GLN A 241 5.40 -15.96 9.08
C GLN A 241 5.41 -17.42 9.57
N ALA A 242 4.66 -18.30 8.93
CA ALA A 242 4.67 -19.72 9.26
C ALA A 242 6.04 -20.38 9.01
N VAL A 243 6.73 -20.02 7.91
CA VAL A 243 8.11 -20.48 7.66
C VAL A 243 9.07 -19.96 8.75
N ALA A 244 8.92 -18.71 9.19
CA ALA A 244 9.69 -18.16 10.30
C ALA A 244 9.43 -18.90 11.63
N GLY A 245 8.16 -19.20 11.94
CA GLY A 245 7.80 -20.02 13.11
C GLY A 245 8.35 -21.46 13.03
N ALA A 246 8.41 -22.05 11.83
CA ALA A 246 9.06 -23.32 11.59
C ALA A 246 10.58 -23.25 11.85
N SER A 247 11.22 -22.13 11.49
CA SER A 247 12.63 -21.80 11.80
C SER A 247 12.87 -21.43 13.27
N SER A 248 11.86 -21.44 14.14
CA SER A 248 11.94 -20.98 15.54
C SER A 248 12.31 -19.49 15.67
N GLN A 249 11.86 -18.66 14.73
CA GLN A 249 11.93 -17.19 14.82
C GLN A 249 10.62 -16.64 15.38
N SER A 250 10.69 -15.57 16.18
CA SER A 250 9.50 -14.88 16.72
C SER A 250 8.95 -13.80 15.79
N ALA A 251 9.68 -13.46 14.74
CA ALA A 251 9.31 -12.43 13.77
C ALA A 251 9.95 -12.68 12.39
N VAL A 252 9.41 -12.01 11.39
CA VAL A 252 9.96 -11.89 10.03
C VAL A 252 10.50 -10.46 9.86
N SER A 253 11.71 -10.32 9.34
CA SER A 253 12.20 -9.01 8.89
C SER A 253 11.58 -8.69 7.53
N THR A 254 10.60 -7.78 7.50
CA THR A 254 9.82 -7.47 6.29
C THR A 254 10.18 -6.10 5.78
N SER A 255 10.49 -5.98 4.49
CA SER A 255 10.83 -4.72 3.84
C SER A 255 9.85 -4.44 2.73
N PHE A 256 9.20 -3.28 2.83
CA PHE A 256 8.20 -2.84 1.88
C PHE A 256 8.85 -1.92 0.86
N LEU A 257 8.79 -2.31 -0.41
CA LEU A 257 9.41 -1.60 -1.51
C LEU A 257 8.35 -0.96 -2.41
N PRO A 258 8.67 0.18 -3.03
CA PRO A 258 9.97 0.86 -3.07
C PRO A 258 10.23 1.81 -1.88
N GLY A 259 9.31 1.95 -0.92
CA GLY A 259 9.48 2.89 0.21
C GLY A 259 10.64 2.56 1.18
N GLY A 260 11.23 1.37 1.08
CA GLY A 260 12.46 0.98 1.77
C GLY A 260 12.32 0.79 3.28
N SER A 261 11.12 0.94 3.83
CA SER A 261 10.89 0.76 5.27
C SER A 261 10.98 -0.72 5.61
N THR A 262 11.86 -1.03 6.55
CA THR A 262 11.96 -2.36 7.16
C THR A 262 11.18 -2.36 8.48
N ARG A 263 10.37 -3.38 8.69
CA ARG A 263 9.61 -3.64 9.92
C ARG A 263 9.82 -5.09 10.35
N GLU A 264 9.85 -5.34 11.65
CA GLU A 264 9.73 -6.70 12.17
C GLU A 264 8.25 -7.04 12.33
N LEU A 265 7.77 -8.05 11.59
CA LEU A 265 6.42 -8.59 11.73
C LEU A 265 6.49 -9.79 12.68
N SER A 266 5.98 -9.63 13.90
CA SER A 266 5.87 -10.74 14.86
C SER A 266 4.96 -11.84 14.32
N LEU A 267 5.05 -13.06 14.89
CA LEU A 267 4.13 -14.15 14.51
C LEU A 267 2.67 -13.84 14.84
N GLU A 268 2.40 -13.00 15.85
CA GLU A 268 1.04 -12.59 16.26
C GLU A 268 0.48 -11.44 15.40
N ALA A 269 1.33 -10.74 14.64
CA ALA A 269 0.89 -9.63 13.81
C ALA A 269 0.00 -10.12 12.67
N ASP A 270 -1.12 -9.43 12.43
CA ASP A 270 -1.94 -9.66 11.23
C ASP A 270 -1.28 -8.99 10.01
N PRO A 271 -0.86 -9.76 8.98
CA PRO A 271 -0.22 -9.18 7.80
C PRO A 271 -1.11 -8.20 7.03
N GLY A 272 -2.43 -8.41 7.03
CA GLY A 272 -3.38 -7.52 6.35
C GLY A 272 -3.36 -6.12 6.93
N SER A 273 -3.44 -6.02 8.26
CA SER A 273 -3.31 -4.77 9.00
C SER A 273 -1.95 -4.10 8.77
N ALA A 274 -0.85 -4.85 8.82
CA ALA A 274 0.49 -4.30 8.58
C ALA A 274 0.67 -3.77 7.14
N LEU A 275 0.12 -4.46 6.15
CA LEU A 275 0.09 -3.99 4.75
C LEU A 275 -0.77 -2.72 4.63
N PHE A 276 -1.94 -2.68 5.25
CA PHE A 276 -2.82 -1.53 5.22
C PHE A 276 -2.17 -0.28 5.84
N ASP A 277 -1.53 -0.42 7.01
CA ASP A 277 -0.79 0.67 7.65
C ASP A 277 0.32 1.20 6.75
N GLN A 278 1.03 0.28 6.08
CA GLN A 278 2.11 0.62 5.18
C GLN A 278 1.61 1.36 3.94
N LEU A 279 0.52 0.88 3.34
CA LEU A 279 -0.13 1.53 2.20
C LEU A 279 -0.70 2.89 2.56
N THR A 280 -1.25 3.04 3.77
CA THR A 280 -1.74 4.33 4.28
C THR A 280 -0.57 5.33 4.44
N ALA A 281 0.60 4.84 4.86
CA ALA A 281 1.77 5.69 5.04
C ALA A 281 2.46 6.10 3.73
N GLN A 282 2.45 5.24 2.69
CA GLN A 282 3.26 5.43 1.49
C GLN A 282 2.47 5.53 0.18
N GLY A 283 1.21 5.09 0.17
CA GLY A 283 0.44 4.83 -1.04
C GLY A 283 0.96 3.64 -1.85
N LEU A 284 0.27 3.34 -2.96
CA LEU A 284 0.87 2.55 -4.04
C LEU A 284 1.69 3.50 -4.91
N VAL A 285 2.83 2.99 -5.35
CA VAL A 285 3.80 3.74 -6.16
C VAL A 285 4.23 2.86 -7.32
N THR A 286 4.67 3.47 -8.42
CA THR A 286 5.18 2.70 -9.56
C THR A 286 6.38 1.85 -9.11
N GLY A 287 6.33 0.55 -9.40
CA GLY A 287 7.39 -0.38 -9.04
C GLY A 287 8.71 0.04 -9.68
N ASN A 288 9.81 -0.18 -8.95
CA ASN A 288 11.16 -0.02 -9.48
C ASN A 288 11.89 -1.36 -9.40
N ARG A 289 11.82 -2.13 -10.49
CA ARG A 289 12.45 -3.44 -10.59
C ARG A 289 13.95 -3.40 -10.27
N THR A 290 14.67 -2.40 -10.76
CA THR A 290 16.11 -2.26 -10.49
C THR A 290 16.38 -2.11 -9.00
N HIS A 291 15.55 -1.34 -8.30
CA HIS A 291 15.65 -1.19 -6.85
C HIS A 291 15.31 -2.49 -6.12
N LEU A 292 14.28 -3.23 -6.57
CA LEU A 292 13.92 -4.53 -6.01
C LEU A 292 15.06 -5.55 -6.15
N ILE A 293 15.68 -5.63 -7.32
CA ILE A 293 16.86 -6.50 -7.57
C ILE A 293 18.02 -6.10 -6.67
N ALA A 294 18.37 -4.81 -6.63
CA ALA A 294 19.48 -4.32 -5.81
C ALA A 294 19.28 -4.62 -4.31
N GLU A 295 18.05 -4.49 -3.81
CA GLU A 295 17.73 -4.81 -2.41
C GLU A 295 17.82 -6.31 -2.12
N CYS A 296 17.44 -7.16 -3.09
CA CYS A 296 17.64 -8.61 -2.99
C CYS A 296 19.12 -8.98 -2.93
N GLU A 297 19.94 -8.42 -3.84
CA GLU A 297 21.39 -8.65 -3.88
C GLU A 297 22.08 -8.19 -2.60
N ARG A 298 21.72 -6.99 -2.12
CA ARG A 298 22.24 -6.44 -0.87
C ARG A 298 21.97 -7.37 0.30
N ARG A 299 20.77 -7.96 0.37
CA ARG A 299 20.40 -8.86 1.46
C ARG A 299 20.98 -10.24 1.31
N ALA A 300 21.15 -10.76 0.10
CA ALA A 300 21.65 -12.12 -0.13
C ALA A 300 22.96 -12.41 0.62
N GLY A 301 23.79 -11.39 0.87
CA GLY A 301 25.03 -11.49 1.66
C GLY A 301 24.86 -11.64 3.18
N HIS A 302 23.68 -11.42 3.75
CA HIS A 302 23.45 -11.48 5.20
C HIS A 302 23.10 -12.88 5.73
N GLY A 303 23.03 -13.88 4.84
CA GLY A 303 22.60 -15.24 5.19
C GLY A 303 21.11 -15.33 5.54
N GLY A 304 20.66 -16.56 5.79
CA GLY A 304 19.25 -16.85 6.05
C GLY A 304 18.40 -17.01 4.78
N LEU A 305 17.10 -17.23 4.99
CA LEU A 305 16.12 -17.41 3.92
C LEU A 305 15.54 -16.05 3.53
N GLN A 306 15.65 -15.71 2.25
CA GLN A 306 15.04 -14.51 1.68
C GLN A 306 13.90 -14.88 0.75
N ILE A 307 12.78 -14.22 0.95
CA ILE A 307 11.55 -14.44 0.19
C ILE A 307 11.12 -13.11 -0.41
N VAL A 308 10.95 -13.06 -1.72
CA VAL A 308 10.42 -11.89 -2.43
C VAL A 308 9.00 -12.16 -2.86
N LEU A 309 8.09 -11.24 -2.57
CA LEU A 309 6.69 -11.27 -2.95
C LEU A 309 6.46 -10.21 -4.03
N THR A 310 6.14 -10.62 -5.25
CA THR A 310 5.98 -9.73 -6.42
C THR A 310 4.97 -10.32 -7.40
N ASP A 311 4.48 -9.52 -8.34
CA ASP A 311 3.69 -9.96 -9.48
C ASP A 311 4.50 -9.99 -10.78
N ASP A 312 5.78 -9.56 -10.79
CA ASP A 312 6.65 -9.59 -11.97
C ASP A 312 7.16 -11.02 -12.25
N PRO A 313 6.64 -11.71 -13.29
CA PRO A 313 7.00 -13.11 -13.58
C PRO A 313 8.43 -13.26 -14.10
N SER A 314 9.06 -12.16 -14.52
CA SER A 314 10.42 -12.17 -15.07
C SER A 314 11.49 -11.85 -14.03
N LEU A 315 11.10 -11.37 -12.84
CA LEU A 315 12.03 -11.11 -11.75
C LEU A 315 12.90 -12.32 -11.35
N PRO A 316 12.38 -13.57 -11.24
CA PRO A 316 13.16 -14.72 -10.81
C PRO A 316 14.46 -14.95 -11.60
N ALA A 317 14.48 -14.60 -12.89
CA ALA A 317 15.66 -14.77 -13.76
C ALA A 317 16.82 -13.84 -13.41
N HIS A 318 16.58 -12.80 -12.60
CA HIS A 318 17.57 -11.79 -12.22
C HIS A 318 17.93 -11.82 -10.73
N LEU A 319 17.25 -12.64 -9.94
CA LEU A 319 17.53 -12.72 -8.50
C LEU A 319 18.66 -13.69 -8.20
N PRO A 320 19.43 -13.44 -7.12
CA PRO A 320 20.39 -14.41 -6.64
C PRO A 320 19.73 -15.76 -6.39
N ALA A 321 20.45 -16.85 -6.66
CA ALA A 321 19.93 -18.19 -6.44
C ALA A 321 19.40 -18.35 -5.01
N SER A 322 20.03 -17.75 -3.98
CA SER A 322 19.61 -17.81 -2.57
C SER A 322 18.21 -17.26 -2.26
N VAL A 323 17.55 -16.57 -3.19
CA VAL A 323 16.24 -15.93 -3.00
C VAL A 323 15.11 -16.83 -3.51
N VAL A 324 14.08 -17.02 -2.69
CA VAL A 324 12.82 -17.66 -3.11
C VAL A 324 11.87 -16.58 -3.60
N THR A 325 11.31 -16.75 -4.80
CA THR A 325 10.33 -15.81 -5.36
C THR A 325 8.92 -16.36 -5.21
N VAL A 326 8.02 -15.52 -4.74
CA VAL A 326 6.59 -15.80 -4.65
C VAL A 326 5.87 -14.88 -5.62
N LEU A 327 5.39 -15.47 -6.71
CA LEU A 327 4.62 -14.77 -7.73
C LEU A 327 3.16 -14.69 -7.32
N VAL A 328 2.73 -13.52 -6.89
CA VAL A 328 1.38 -13.28 -6.41
C VAL A 328 0.55 -12.68 -7.55
N GLY A 329 -0.54 -13.34 -7.92
CA GLY A 329 -1.43 -12.79 -8.96
C GLY A 329 -1.07 -13.12 -10.40
N ALA A 330 -0.06 -13.98 -10.63
CA ALA A 330 0.27 -14.43 -11.98
C ALA A 330 -0.95 -15.06 -12.68
N PRO A 331 -1.25 -14.70 -13.94
CA PRO A 331 -2.38 -15.26 -14.67
C PRO A 331 -2.18 -16.76 -14.90
N VAL A 332 -3.24 -17.55 -14.68
CA VAL A 332 -3.23 -19.02 -14.79
C VAL A 332 -2.80 -19.51 -16.18
N SER A 333 -2.96 -18.68 -17.21
CA SER A 333 -2.63 -19.01 -18.61
C SER A 333 -1.24 -18.57 -19.08
N ALA A 334 -0.48 -17.80 -18.29
CA ALA A 334 0.92 -17.58 -18.65
C ALA A 334 1.68 -18.89 -18.41
N GLU A 335 2.56 -19.27 -19.34
CA GLU A 335 3.56 -20.32 -19.08
C GLU A 335 4.17 -20.03 -17.70
N GLN A 336 3.82 -20.86 -16.71
CA GLN A 336 4.23 -20.60 -15.34
C GLN A 336 5.76 -20.53 -15.36
N PRO A 337 6.36 -19.40 -14.95
CA PRO A 337 7.80 -19.27 -14.92
C PRO A 337 8.34 -20.33 -13.97
N SER A 338 8.83 -21.43 -14.54
CA SER A 338 9.28 -22.62 -13.83
C SER A 338 10.73 -22.39 -13.42
N GLY A 339 10.91 -21.55 -12.41
CA GLY A 339 12.17 -21.44 -11.70
C GLY A 339 12.25 -22.48 -10.57
N PRO A 340 13.43 -23.06 -10.27
CA PRO A 340 13.59 -24.00 -9.14
C PRO A 340 13.25 -23.41 -7.77
N ARG A 341 13.07 -22.08 -7.68
CA ARG A 341 12.76 -21.34 -6.45
C ARG A 341 11.61 -20.36 -6.63
N THR A 342 10.68 -20.70 -7.51
CA THR A 342 9.48 -19.90 -7.77
C THR A 342 8.26 -20.65 -7.22
N VAL A 343 7.52 -19.99 -6.34
CA VAL A 343 6.21 -20.44 -5.88
C VAL A 343 5.16 -19.49 -6.42
N THR A 344 4.09 -20.01 -7.02
CA THR A 344 3.05 -19.17 -7.64
C THR A 344 1.76 -19.21 -6.83
N VAL A 345 1.15 -18.05 -6.59
CA VAL A 345 -0.13 -17.88 -5.90
C VAL A 345 -1.15 -17.33 -6.89
N THR A 346 -1.89 -18.25 -7.53
CA THR A 346 -2.87 -17.90 -8.58
C THR A 346 -4.32 -17.85 -8.09
N VAL A 347 -4.67 -18.63 -7.05
CA VAL A 347 -6.05 -18.83 -6.60
C VAL A 347 -6.42 -18.01 -5.37
N THR A 348 -7.73 -17.77 -5.20
CA THR A 348 -8.35 -17.23 -4.00
C THR A 348 -9.53 -18.13 -3.58
N PRO A 349 -9.67 -18.50 -2.29
CA PRO A 349 -8.77 -18.20 -1.17
C PRO A 349 -7.43 -18.96 -1.27
N VAL A 350 -6.39 -18.43 -0.63
CA VAL A 350 -5.06 -19.05 -0.60
C VAL A 350 -4.99 -20.09 0.52
N ASP A 351 -4.58 -21.31 0.19
CA ASP A 351 -4.24 -22.35 1.17
C ASP A 351 -2.88 -22.04 1.80
N VAL A 352 -2.89 -21.36 2.95
CA VAL A 352 -1.68 -20.92 3.66
C VAL A 352 -0.79 -22.09 4.08
N PRO A 353 -1.31 -23.21 4.63
CA PRO A 353 -0.49 -24.40 4.89
C PRO A 353 0.21 -24.96 3.66
N LEU A 354 -0.50 -25.11 2.54
CA LEU A 354 0.10 -25.60 1.30
C LEU A 354 1.19 -24.66 0.78
N LEU A 355 0.92 -23.35 0.81
CA LEU A 355 1.90 -22.34 0.42
C LEU A 355 3.14 -22.37 1.32
N ALA A 356 2.98 -22.44 2.64
CA ALA A 356 4.08 -22.50 3.59
C ALA A 356 4.97 -23.74 3.37
N ARG A 357 4.36 -24.88 3.04
CA ARG A 357 5.09 -26.09 2.65
C ARG A 357 5.89 -25.87 1.36
N GLY A 358 5.29 -25.30 0.31
CA GLY A 358 5.98 -25.00 -0.94
C GLY A 358 7.17 -24.04 -0.75
N LEU A 359 6.99 -22.99 0.06
CA LEU A 359 8.08 -22.07 0.41
C LEU A 359 9.23 -22.78 1.12
N ALA A 360 8.90 -23.65 2.08
CA ALA A 360 9.90 -24.45 2.78
C ALA A 360 10.65 -25.38 1.83
N GLU A 361 9.95 -26.11 0.95
CA GLU A 361 10.56 -27.01 -0.02
C GLU A 361 11.54 -26.28 -0.97
N CYS A 362 11.17 -25.10 -1.47
CA CYS A 362 12.07 -24.27 -2.29
C CYS A 362 13.34 -23.84 -1.51
N ALA A 363 13.22 -23.56 -0.20
CA ALA A 363 14.34 -23.15 0.64
C ALA A 363 15.39 -24.25 0.86
N ARG A 364 15.06 -25.53 0.65
CA ARG A 364 16.02 -26.65 0.79
C ARG A 364 17.22 -26.54 -0.16
N THR A 365 17.03 -25.94 -1.32
CA THR A 365 18.02 -25.98 -2.41
C THR A 365 19.20 -25.03 -2.21
N VAL A 366 19.23 -24.24 -1.13
CA VAL A 366 20.24 -23.17 -0.87
C VAL A 366 21.60 -23.72 -0.40
N ASP A 367 21.71 -25.02 -0.17
CA ASP A 367 22.98 -25.71 0.15
C ASP A 367 23.62 -26.35 -1.08
#